data_AF-A0A0L0WCD0-F1
#
_entry.id   AF-A0A0L0WCD0-F1
#
_cell.length_a   1.000
_cell.length_b   1.000
_cell.length_c   1.000
_cell.angle_alpha   90.00
_cell.angle_beta   90.00
_cell.angle_gamma   90.00
#
_symmetry.space_group_name_H-M   'P 1'
#
loop_
_entity.id
_entity.type
_entity.pdbx_description
1 polymer ?
#
loop_
_entity_poly.entity_id
_entity_poly.type
_entity_poly.pdbx_seq_one_letter_code
_entity_poly.pdbx_strand_id
1 'polypeptide(L)'
;MYEKLKKLVIDEIDEKIFKYCFAGKLEFKDFVNQVIFEILKDVYYKNDEIKSLSSWLLASCKESEYQSYKRRKQYVRYYKEILKSELSLKINVSDIEDLNSPNMKTINNRLEGYKINSFKFIQLENMQKYQLLDDIISKRVCSNKNYTNKQFRERQNEIQQYFLSLKKVNTSHENIFKNMIHFYEIENKYSIELIYKISSYICETNLSVEDINFELLSLLFSFNSQNFSCENRFLAHRYLYINEIVEPVINEQGISIELNRLINILYIKYLTIKNSNIISFVLEQDKIMLLKMMVENYPLFSIVEIKDWNNKKIRTARQLYEILYKNIENPKIRT
;
A
#
# COMPACT_ATOMS: atom_id res chain seq x y z
N MET A 1 -23.31 -3.94 -12.94
CA MET A 1 -22.21 -3.02 -12.58
C MET A 1 -21.04 -3.12 -13.53
N TYR A 2 -20.36 -4.28 -13.61
CA TYR A 2 -19.18 -4.48 -14.47
C TYR A 2 -19.39 -4.05 -15.94
N GLU A 3 -20.48 -4.47 -16.59
CA GLU A 3 -20.76 -4.08 -17.99
C GLU A 3 -20.96 -2.58 -18.19
N LYS A 4 -21.53 -1.86 -17.21
CA LYS A 4 -21.72 -0.41 -17.32
C LYS A 4 -20.41 0.34 -17.12
N LEU A 5 -19.58 -0.10 -16.17
CA LEU A 5 -18.20 0.41 -16.02
C LEU A 5 -17.34 0.10 -17.23
N LYS A 6 -17.50 -1.08 -17.84
CA LYS A 6 -16.80 -1.47 -19.07
C LYS A 6 -17.06 -0.47 -20.19
N LYS A 7 -18.33 -0.11 -20.42
CA LYS A 7 -18.69 0.91 -21.41
C LYS A 7 -18.03 2.26 -21.10
N LEU A 8 -18.15 2.73 -19.86
CA LEU A 8 -17.55 4.01 -19.44
C LEU A 8 -16.03 4.04 -19.61
N VAL A 9 -15.33 2.92 -19.35
CA VAL A 9 -13.87 2.81 -19.55
C VAL A 9 -13.52 2.76 -21.02
N ILE A 10 -14.25 1.98 -21.83
CA ILE A 10 -14.04 1.88 -23.29
C ILE A 10 -14.32 3.22 -23.97
N ASP A 11 -15.26 4.03 -23.48
CA ASP A 11 -15.50 5.37 -24.02
C ASP A 11 -14.28 6.30 -23.87
N GLU A 12 -13.33 5.97 -22.97
CA GLU A 12 -12.09 6.72 -22.76
C GLU A 12 -10.87 6.15 -23.50
N ILE A 13 -10.91 4.90 -23.95
CA ILE A 13 -9.74 4.19 -24.52
C ILE A 13 -10.10 3.34 -25.74
N ASP A 14 -9.13 3.14 -26.65
CA ASP A 14 -9.33 2.28 -27.82
C ASP A 14 -9.69 0.83 -27.42
N GLU A 15 -10.70 0.25 -28.07
CA GLU A 15 -11.19 -1.11 -27.79
C GLU A 15 -10.11 -2.18 -27.99
N LYS A 16 -9.17 -1.98 -28.92
CA LYS A 16 -8.02 -2.88 -29.11
C LYS A 16 -7.08 -2.81 -27.90
N ILE A 17 -6.84 -1.62 -27.36
CA ILE A 17 -6.03 -1.45 -26.14
C ILE A 17 -6.72 -2.13 -24.96
N PHE A 18 -8.03 -1.95 -24.81
CA PHE A 18 -8.82 -2.64 -23.79
C PHE A 18 -8.64 -4.17 -23.89
N LYS A 19 -8.83 -4.74 -25.08
CA LYS A 19 -8.68 -6.19 -25.32
C LYS A 19 -7.25 -6.66 -25.04
N TYR A 20 -6.25 -5.89 -25.45
CA TYR A 20 -4.85 -6.22 -25.20
C TYR A 20 -4.51 -6.26 -23.70
N CYS A 21 -5.01 -5.28 -22.94
CA CYS A 21 -4.75 -5.16 -21.50
C CYS A 21 -5.29 -6.36 -20.72
N PHE A 22 -6.56 -6.69 -20.93
CA PHE A 22 -7.28 -7.70 -20.14
C PHE A 22 -7.24 -9.11 -20.74
N ALA A 23 -6.31 -9.38 -21.67
CA ALA A 23 -6.00 -10.71 -22.18
C ALA A 23 -4.84 -11.41 -21.44
N GLY A 24 -4.25 -10.73 -20.44
CA GLY A 24 -3.14 -11.24 -19.64
C GLY A 24 -3.57 -11.73 -18.26
N LYS A 25 -2.66 -11.57 -17.29
CA LYS A 25 -2.86 -12.06 -15.90
C LYS A 25 -3.97 -11.35 -15.10
N LEU A 26 -4.33 -10.12 -15.48
CA LEU A 26 -5.38 -9.33 -14.82
C LEU A 26 -6.63 -9.32 -15.67
N GLU A 27 -7.75 -9.72 -15.09
CA GLU A 27 -9.05 -9.63 -15.75
C GLU A 27 -9.67 -8.24 -15.54
N PHE A 28 -10.62 -7.87 -16.41
CA PHE A 28 -11.36 -6.62 -16.24
C PHE A 28 -12.15 -6.58 -14.91
N LYS A 29 -12.55 -7.73 -14.39
CA LYS A 29 -13.21 -7.82 -13.07
C LYS A 29 -12.28 -7.36 -11.95
N ASP A 30 -11.01 -7.75 -11.99
CA ASP A 30 -9.99 -7.36 -11.00
C ASP A 30 -9.71 -5.86 -11.06
N PHE A 31 -9.66 -5.31 -12.27
CA PHE A 31 -9.60 -3.88 -12.52
C PHE A 31 -10.75 -3.12 -11.85
N VAL A 32 -11.99 -3.54 -12.12
CA VAL A 32 -13.17 -2.89 -11.55
C VAL A 32 -13.18 -2.99 -10.02
N ASN A 33 -12.84 -4.16 -9.47
CA ASN A 33 -12.79 -4.34 -8.01
C ASN A 33 -11.76 -3.41 -7.36
N GLN A 34 -10.57 -3.25 -7.96
CA GLN A 34 -9.56 -2.31 -7.49
C GLN A 34 -10.06 -0.86 -7.55
N VAL A 35 -10.66 -0.43 -8.67
CA VAL A 35 -11.18 0.93 -8.84
C VAL A 35 -12.24 1.24 -7.79
N ILE A 36 -13.21 0.34 -7.60
CA ILE A 36 -14.28 0.51 -6.62
C ILE A 36 -13.70 0.53 -5.20
N PHE A 37 -12.74 -0.33 -4.90
CA PHE A 37 -12.04 -0.33 -3.62
C PHE A 37 -11.36 1.02 -3.34
N GLU A 38 -10.60 1.57 -4.29
CA GLU A 38 -9.92 2.86 -4.13
C GLU A 38 -10.92 4.01 -3.94
N ILE A 39 -12.00 4.06 -4.75
CA ILE A 39 -13.06 5.08 -4.61
C ILE A 39 -13.73 4.99 -3.24
N LEU A 40 -14.15 3.80 -2.81
CA LEU A 40 -14.79 3.61 -1.51
C LEU A 40 -13.83 3.95 -0.37
N LYS A 41 -12.58 3.51 -0.45
CA LYS A 41 -11.54 3.87 0.53
C LYS A 41 -11.48 5.38 0.71
N ASP A 42 -11.39 6.14 -0.38
CA ASP A 42 -11.33 7.60 -0.34
C ASP A 42 -12.58 8.24 0.29
N VAL A 43 -13.77 7.69 0.03
CA VAL A 43 -15.01 8.11 0.71
C VAL A 43 -14.93 7.88 2.21
N TYR A 44 -14.46 6.70 2.65
CA TYR A 44 -14.26 6.43 4.07
C TYR A 44 -13.24 7.40 4.68
N TYR A 45 -12.13 7.69 4.00
CA TYR A 45 -11.15 8.67 4.51
C TYR A 45 -11.72 10.08 4.66
N LYS A 46 -12.54 10.53 3.70
CA LYS A 46 -13.14 11.87 3.68
C LYS A 46 -14.29 12.05 4.66
N ASN A 47 -15.12 11.02 4.84
CA ASN A 47 -16.32 11.09 5.68
C ASN A 47 -16.09 10.65 7.12
N ASP A 48 -14.91 10.13 7.45
CA ASP A 48 -14.59 9.67 8.80
C ASP A 48 -14.46 10.83 9.79
N GLU A 49 -14.78 10.54 11.05
CA GLU A 49 -14.80 11.55 12.10
C GLU A 49 -13.37 12.04 12.38
N ILE A 50 -13.21 13.36 12.43
CA ILE A 50 -11.93 14.01 12.65
C ILE A 50 -11.87 14.53 14.08
N LYS A 51 -10.96 13.98 14.88
CA LYS A 51 -10.73 14.40 16.27
C LYS A 51 -9.29 14.82 16.50
N SER A 52 -9.05 15.51 17.62
CA SER A 52 -7.70 15.76 18.11
C SER A 52 -7.05 14.45 18.60
N LEU A 53 -5.71 14.40 18.58
CA LEU A 53 -4.97 13.24 19.12
C LEU A 53 -5.36 12.96 20.58
N SER A 54 -5.52 13.99 21.42
CA SER A 54 -5.92 13.82 22.82
C SER A 54 -7.29 13.17 22.95
N SER A 55 -8.25 13.56 22.10
CA SER A 55 -9.59 12.99 22.11
C SER A 55 -9.60 11.52 21.69
N TRP A 56 -8.80 11.14 20.69
CA TRP A 56 -8.62 9.72 20.32
C TRP A 56 -7.98 8.91 21.45
N LEU A 57 -6.95 9.46 22.10
CA LEU A 57 -6.29 8.76 23.21
C LEU A 57 -7.21 8.56 24.40
N LEU A 58 -8.00 9.58 24.76
CA LEU A 58 -9.04 9.49 25.78
C LEU A 58 -10.07 8.42 25.44
N ALA A 59 -10.58 8.40 24.20
CA ALA A 59 -11.55 7.39 23.75
C ALA A 59 -10.97 5.97 23.75
N SER A 60 -9.65 5.83 23.66
CA SER A 60 -8.94 4.54 23.68
C SER A 60 -8.32 4.17 25.04
N CYS A 61 -8.52 4.99 26.08
CA CYS A 61 -7.90 4.83 27.41
C CYS A 61 -6.35 4.77 27.37
N LYS A 62 -5.71 5.62 26.55
CA LYS A 62 -4.25 5.67 26.31
C LYS A 62 -3.64 7.05 26.55
N GLU A 63 -4.23 7.86 27.41
CA GLU A 63 -3.80 9.24 27.68
C GLU A 63 -2.35 9.31 28.17
N SER A 64 -1.91 8.31 28.96
CA SER A 64 -0.54 8.19 29.43
C SER A 64 0.50 8.05 28.30
N GLU A 65 0.08 7.62 27.12
CA GLU A 65 0.95 7.43 25.95
C GLU A 65 1.05 8.68 25.06
N TYR A 66 0.44 9.80 25.43
CA TYR A 66 0.35 11.01 24.59
C TYR A 66 1.69 11.44 23.99
N GLN A 67 2.77 11.46 24.78
CA GLN A 67 4.10 11.85 24.29
C GLN A 67 4.66 10.86 23.27
N SER A 68 4.36 9.56 23.42
CA SER A 68 4.75 8.52 22.45
C SER A 68 4.10 8.78 21.08
N TYR A 69 2.78 8.97 21.05
CA TYR A 69 2.05 9.27 19.81
C TYR A 69 2.48 10.61 19.20
N LYS A 70 2.76 11.63 20.03
CA LYS A 70 3.28 12.92 19.57
C LYS A 70 4.62 12.76 18.84
N ARG A 71 5.55 12.00 19.41
CA ARG A 71 6.85 11.67 18.77
C ARG A 71 6.65 10.87 17.48
N ARG A 72 5.75 9.88 17.49
CA ARG A 72 5.42 9.10 16.30
C ARG A 72 4.88 9.98 15.17
N LYS A 73 4.06 10.97 15.49
CA LYS A 73 3.57 11.91 14.48
C LYS A 73 4.67 12.80 13.92
N GLN A 74 5.60 13.26 14.75
CA GLN A 74 6.78 13.99 14.28
C GLN A 74 7.64 13.13 13.35
N TYR A 75 7.80 11.85 13.67
CA TYR A 75 8.47 10.87 12.81
C TYR A 75 7.76 10.77 11.45
N VAL A 76 6.45 10.56 11.41
CA VAL A 76 5.68 10.53 10.15
C VAL A 76 5.84 11.82 9.34
N ARG A 77 5.78 12.98 10.02
CA ARG A 77 5.95 14.28 9.36
C ARG A 77 7.33 14.41 8.72
N TYR A 78 8.39 14.00 9.41
CA TYR A 78 9.76 14.06 8.88
C TYR A 78 9.89 13.35 7.52
N TYR A 79 9.40 12.11 7.42
CA TYR A 79 9.45 11.36 6.15
C TYR A 79 8.54 11.97 5.07
N LYS A 80 7.40 12.56 5.43
CA LYS A 80 6.55 13.29 4.48
C LYS A 80 7.23 14.52 3.89
N GLU A 81 7.92 15.31 4.71
CA GLU A 81 8.64 16.51 4.25
C GLU A 81 9.82 16.14 3.36
N ILE A 82 10.54 15.06 3.66
CA ILE A 82 11.58 14.52 2.76
C ILE A 82 10.98 14.16 1.41
N LEU A 83 9.90 13.38 1.41
CA LEU A 83 9.24 12.99 0.17
C LEU A 83 8.77 14.22 -0.62
N LYS A 84 8.16 15.20 0.04
CA LYS A 84 7.73 16.45 -0.57
C LYS A 84 8.91 17.19 -1.22
N SER A 85 10.04 17.29 -0.52
CA SER A 85 11.25 17.93 -1.06
C SER A 85 11.81 17.20 -2.28
N GLU A 86 11.83 15.87 -2.27
CA GLU A 86 12.25 15.06 -3.42
C GLU A 86 11.35 15.24 -4.64
N LEU A 87 10.03 15.24 -4.45
CA LEU A 87 9.06 15.43 -5.53
C LEU A 87 9.16 16.83 -6.14
N SER A 88 9.32 17.84 -5.29
CA SER A 88 9.58 19.22 -5.71
C SER A 88 10.84 19.32 -6.56
N LEU A 89 11.93 18.64 -6.18
CA LEU A 89 13.20 18.69 -6.92
C LEU A 89 13.18 17.88 -8.23
N LYS A 90 12.53 16.71 -8.24
CA LYS A 90 12.61 15.77 -9.38
C LYS A 90 11.63 16.08 -10.50
N ILE A 91 10.42 16.53 -10.15
CA ILE A 91 9.31 16.67 -11.12
C ILE A 91 8.57 18.01 -10.99
N ASN A 92 9.11 18.95 -10.21
CA ASN A 92 8.54 20.29 -10.00
C ASN A 92 7.09 20.29 -9.50
N VAL A 93 6.71 19.26 -8.73
CA VAL A 93 5.39 19.15 -8.08
C VAL A 93 5.56 19.57 -6.62
N SER A 94 5.07 20.76 -6.28
CA SER A 94 5.20 21.35 -4.94
C SER A 94 3.96 21.20 -4.06
N ASP A 95 2.78 21.03 -4.66
CA ASP A 95 1.50 20.94 -3.95
C ASP A 95 0.85 19.56 -4.12
N ILE A 96 1.09 18.71 -3.13
CA ILE A 96 0.39 17.43 -2.94
C ILE A 96 -0.33 17.54 -1.60
N GLU A 97 -1.66 17.63 -1.66
CA GLU A 97 -2.52 17.88 -0.50
C GLU A 97 -2.26 16.89 0.64
N ASP A 98 -2.07 15.60 0.34
CA ASP A 98 -1.81 14.55 1.33
C ASP A 98 -0.42 14.62 2.00
N LEU A 99 0.52 15.35 1.41
CA LEU A 99 1.85 15.61 1.95
C LEU A 99 1.93 16.94 2.72
N ASN A 100 0.90 17.78 2.63
CA ASN A 100 0.90 19.07 3.30
C ASN A 100 0.68 18.90 4.80
N SER A 101 1.67 19.34 5.58
CA SER A 101 1.55 19.45 7.03
C SER A 101 0.59 20.59 7.39
N PRO A 102 -0.36 20.40 8.32
CA PRO A 102 -1.23 21.49 8.76
C PRO A 102 -0.41 22.63 9.37
N ASN A 103 -0.80 23.87 9.05
CA ASN A 103 -0.11 25.06 9.53
C ASN A 103 -0.34 25.26 11.03
N MET A 104 0.69 25.04 11.83
CA MET A 104 0.64 25.12 13.31
C MET A 104 1.25 26.43 13.84
N LYS A 105 1.39 27.45 12.99
CA LYS A 105 2.00 28.74 13.36
C LYS A 105 1.09 29.56 14.29
N THR A 106 -0.24 29.48 14.13
CA THR A 106 -1.21 30.26 14.91
C THR A 106 -1.65 29.55 16.20
N ILE A 107 -1.95 30.30 17.25
CA ILE A 107 -2.45 29.78 18.54
C ILE A 107 -3.75 28.99 18.36
N ASN A 108 -4.69 29.48 17.54
CA ASN A 108 -5.95 28.78 17.27
C ASN A 108 -5.72 27.39 16.66
N ASN A 109 -4.89 27.27 15.62
CA ASN A 109 -4.55 25.96 15.04
C ASN A 109 -3.80 25.03 16.02
N ARG A 110 -3.06 25.58 16.99
CA ARG A 110 -2.44 24.77 18.06
C ARG A 110 -3.47 24.28 19.07
N LEU A 111 -4.48 25.10 19.38
CA LEU A 111 -5.58 24.78 20.30
C LEU A 111 -6.57 23.78 19.69
N GLU A 112 -6.91 23.93 18.40
CA GLU A 112 -7.70 22.93 17.66
C GLU A 112 -6.99 21.58 17.57
N GLY A 113 -5.66 21.59 17.70
CA GLY A 113 -4.83 20.42 17.63
C GLY A 113 -4.78 19.82 16.22
N TYR A 114 -4.01 18.74 16.09
CA TYR A 114 -3.95 18.03 14.82
C TYR A 114 -5.19 17.17 14.68
N LYS A 115 -5.98 17.52 13.68
CA LYS A 115 -7.15 16.80 13.21
C LYS A 115 -6.71 15.51 12.50
N ILE A 116 -6.96 14.37 13.15
CA ILE A 116 -6.70 13.03 12.59
C ILE A 116 -8.01 12.24 12.58
N ASN A 117 -8.20 11.47 11.51
CA ASN A 117 -9.30 10.52 11.41
C ASN A 117 -8.90 9.17 12.04
N SER A 118 -9.87 8.27 12.21
CA SER A 118 -9.66 6.96 12.84
C SER A 118 -8.62 6.12 12.09
N PHE A 119 -8.63 6.15 10.75
CA PHE A 119 -7.65 5.42 9.93
C PHE A 119 -6.21 5.89 10.19
N LYS A 120 -5.97 7.21 10.22
CA LYS A 120 -4.66 7.78 10.53
C LYS A 120 -4.25 7.49 11.98
N PHE A 121 -5.20 7.46 12.92
CA PHE A 121 -4.91 7.09 14.30
C PHE A 121 -4.49 5.61 14.42
N ILE A 122 -5.21 4.69 13.77
CA ILE A 122 -4.86 3.26 13.73
C ILE A 122 -3.50 3.05 13.06
N GLN A 123 -3.16 3.80 12.02
CA GLN A 123 -1.82 3.75 11.43
C GLN A 123 -0.73 4.14 12.44
N LEU A 124 -0.94 5.18 13.26
CA LEU A 124 0.00 5.55 14.33
C LEU A 124 0.10 4.46 15.40
N GLU A 125 -1.02 3.87 15.78
CA GLU A 125 -1.06 2.76 16.73
C GLU A 125 -0.28 1.56 16.21
N ASN A 126 -0.48 1.19 14.94
CA ASN A 126 0.25 0.09 14.31
C ASN A 126 1.76 0.35 14.25
N MET A 127 2.19 1.58 13.92
CA MET A 127 3.62 1.94 13.97
C MET A 127 4.20 1.92 15.39
N GLN A 128 3.39 2.17 16.41
CA GLN A 128 3.84 2.06 17.80
C GLN A 128 3.91 0.60 18.26
N LYS A 129 2.96 -0.22 17.84
CA LYS A 129 2.82 -1.61 18.28
C LYS A 129 3.77 -2.56 17.54
N TYR A 130 3.93 -2.40 16.23
CA TYR A 130 4.64 -3.35 15.39
C TYR A 130 6.01 -2.81 14.97
N GLN A 131 7.05 -3.26 15.67
CA GLN A 131 8.41 -2.76 15.50
C GLN A 131 8.96 -2.96 14.07
N LEU A 132 8.50 -4.02 13.38
CA LEU A 132 8.88 -4.33 12.00
C LEU A 132 8.70 -3.13 11.05
N LEU A 133 7.62 -2.37 11.23
CA LEU A 133 7.29 -1.24 10.36
C LEU A 133 8.39 -0.17 10.42
N ASP A 134 8.88 0.13 11.61
CA ASP A 134 10.02 1.04 11.79
C ASP A 134 11.33 0.43 11.28
N ASP A 135 11.53 -0.89 11.45
CA ASP A 135 12.75 -1.56 11.03
C ASP A 135 12.93 -1.58 9.52
N ILE A 136 11.82 -1.65 8.78
CA ILE A 136 11.80 -1.54 7.32
C ILE A 136 12.17 -0.11 6.91
N ILE A 137 11.49 0.91 7.45
CA ILE A 137 11.73 2.32 7.08
C ILE A 137 13.16 2.76 7.44
N SER A 138 13.65 2.36 8.62
CA SER A 138 15.00 2.68 9.08
C SER A 138 16.07 1.72 8.56
N LYS A 139 15.69 0.74 7.74
CA LYS A 139 16.54 -0.33 7.19
C LYS A 139 17.34 -1.12 8.22
N ARG A 140 16.93 -1.10 9.49
CA ARG A 140 17.50 -1.98 10.53
C ARG A 140 17.32 -3.44 10.17
N VAL A 141 16.21 -3.79 9.51
CA VAL A 141 15.92 -5.16 9.07
C VAL A 141 16.99 -5.73 8.13
N CYS A 142 17.66 -4.88 7.35
CA CYS A 142 18.69 -5.26 6.37
C CYS A 142 20.02 -5.68 7.03
N SER A 143 20.28 -5.26 8.27
CA SER A 143 21.57 -5.49 8.94
C SER A 143 21.62 -6.81 9.70
N ASN A 144 22.35 -7.80 9.16
CA ASN A 144 22.58 -9.08 9.86
C ASN A 144 23.31 -8.93 11.21
N LYS A 145 24.09 -7.85 11.40
CA LYS A 145 24.90 -7.63 12.62
C LYS A 145 24.04 -7.19 13.81
N ASN A 146 23.07 -6.30 13.56
CA ASN A 146 22.26 -5.69 14.62
C ASN A 146 20.82 -6.24 14.66
N TYR A 147 20.47 -7.11 13.72
CA TYR A 147 19.14 -7.65 13.56
C TYR A 147 19.21 -9.15 13.28
N THR A 148 19.04 -9.96 14.33
CA THR A 148 19.18 -11.41 14.26
C THR A 148 18.07 -12.05 13.42
N ASN A 149 18.31 -13.25 12.89
CA ASN A 149 17.26 -14.02 12.19
C ASN A 149 16.10 -14.39 13.12
N LYS A 150 16.36 -14.57 14.42
CA LYS A 150 15.32 -14.79 15.44
C LYS A 150 14.39 -13.58 15.54
N GLN A 151 14.95 -12.38 15.73
CA GLN A 151 14.19 -11.13 15.75
C GLN A 151 13.41 -10.90 14.45
N PHE A 152 13.98 -11.27 13.30
CA PHE A 152 13.28 -11.21 12.02
C PHE A 152 12.00 -12.05 12.04
N ARG A 153 12.09 -13.32 12.43
CA ARG A 153 10.94 -14.23 12.48
C ARG A 153 9.89 -13.76 13.48
N GLU A 154 10.31 -13.35 14.67
CA GLU A 154 9.40 -12.87 15.73
C GLU A 154 8.58 -11.67 15.24
N ARG A 155 9.25 -10.64 14.71
CA ARG A 155 8.60 -9.41 14.23
C ARG A 155 7.73 -9.64 12.99
N GLN A 156 8.13 -10.55 12.10
CA GLN A 156 7.29 -10.98 10.97
C GLN A 156 6.04 -11.72 11.44
N ASN A 157 6.17 -12.59 12.44
CA ASN A 157 5.05 -13.33 13.00
C ASN A 157 4.05 -12.39 13.69
N GLU A 158 4.50 -11.36 14.43
CA GLU A 158 3.61 -10.36 15.03
C GLU A 158 2.70 -9.66 14.01
N ILE A 159 3.26 -9.20 12.89
CA ILE A 159 2.48 -8.60 11.80
C ILE A 159 1.58 -9.62 11.12
N GLN A 160 2.06 -10.85 10.90
CA GLN A 160 1.23 -11.91 10.33
C GLN A 160 0.02 -12.21 11.21
N GLN A 161 0.18 -12.33 12.53
CA GLN A 161 -0.93 -12.53 13.44
C GLN A 161 -1.91 -11.34 13.40
N TYR A 162 -1.39 -10.12 13.22
CA TYR A 162 -2.25 -8.96 12.99
C TYR A 162 -3.07 -9.08 11.70
N PHE A 163 -2.44 -9.40 10.57
CA PHE A 163 -3.15 -9.59 9.30
C PHE A 163 -4.18 -10.71 9.35
N LEU A 164 -3.86 -11.83 10.01
CA LEU A 164 -4.82 -12.91 10.25
C LEU A 164 -5.99 -12.44 11.12
N SER A 165 -5.73 -11.60 12.13
CA SER A 165 -6.77 -11.04 13.00
C SER A 165 -7.73 -10.08 12.29
N LEU A 166 -7.33 -9.50 11.15
CA LEU A 166 -8.18 -8.63 10.32
C LEU A 166 -9.24 -9.43 9.52
N LYS A 167 -9.01 -10.74 9.29
CA LYS A 167 -9.88 -11.63 8.49
C LYS A 167 -11.11 -12.19 9.25
N LYS A 168 -11.45 -11.66 10.44
CA LYS A 168 -12.49 -12.24 11.30
C LYS A 168 -13.86 -12.36 10.59
N VAL A 169 -14.31 -13.60 10.43
CA VAL A 169 -15.51 -14.01 9.65
C VAL A 169 -16.83 -13.54 10.29
N ASN A 170 -16.87 -13.31 11.60
CA ASN A 170 -18.10 -12.94 12.32
C ASN A 170 -18.33 -11.42 12.42
N THR A 171 -17.84 -10.65 11.45
CA THR A 171 -17.92 -9.18 11.47
C THR A 171 -18.79 -8.66 10.32
N SER A 172 -19.44 -7.50 10.48
CA SER A 172 -20.22 -6.88 9.41
C SER A 172 -19.36 -6.56 8.17
N HIS A 173 -19.96 -6.51 6.97
CA HIS A 173 -19.23 -6.15 5.73
C HIS A 173 -18.51 -4.80 5.84
N GLU A 174 -19.10 -3.82 6.54
CA GLU A 174 -18.44 -2.53 6.78
C GLU A 174 -17.15 -2.67 7.60
N ASN A 175 -17.17 -3.47 8.67
CA ASN A 175 -15.98 -3.69 9.47
C ASN A 175 -14.93 -4.52 8.73
N ILE A 176 -15.35 -5.52 7.94
CA ILE A 176 -14.43 -6.27 7.08
C ILE A 176 -13.79 -5.32 6.06
N PHE A 177 -14.56 -4.41 5.46
CA PHE A 177 -14.03 -3.42 4.53
C PHE A 177 -13.04 -2.44 5.21
N LYS A 178 -13.32 -1.96 6.42
CA LYS A 178 -12.35 -1.18 7.22
C LYS A 178 -11.06 -1.97 7.47
N ASN A 179 -11.19 -3.25 7.81
CA ASN A 179 -10.04 -4.14 7.97
C ASN A 179 -9.25 -4.31 6.67
N MET A 180 -9.94 -4.40 5.52
CA MET A 180 -9.29 -4.44 4.19
C MET A 180 -8.49 -3.16 3.96
N ILE A 181 -9.01 -1.98 4.31
CA ILE A 181 -8.26 -0.71 4.24
C ILE A 181 -7.01 -0.76 5.12
N HIS A 182 -7.11 -1.25 6.36
CA HIS A 182 -5.96 -1.36 7.25
C HIS A 182 -4.85 -2.27 6.72
N PHE A 183 -5.24 -3.45 6.21
CA PHE A 183 -4.29 -4.35 5.56
C PHE A 183 -3.68 -3.70 4.32
N TYR A 184 -4.53 -3.12 3.45
CA TYR A 184 -4.11 -2.47 2.21
C TYR A 184 -3.07 -1.39 2.45
N GLU A 185 -3.27 -0.51 3.42
CA GLU A 185 -2.36 0.60 3.71
C GLU A 185 -0.99 0.10 4.20
N ILE A 186 -0.95 -0.95 5.01
CA ILE A 186 0.33 -1.55 5.46
C ILE A 186 1.01 -2.27 4.31
N GLU A 187 0.31 -3.16 3.61
CA GLU A 187 0.92 -3.94 2.53
C GLU A 187 1.36 -3.03 1.37
N ASN A 188 0.60 -1.99 1.04
CA ASN A 188 0.99 -1.03 0.02
C ASN A 188 2.29 -0.30 0.39
N LYS A 189 2.48 0.03 1.67
CA LYS A 189 3.61 0.85 2.15
C LYS A 189 4.86 0.05 2.53
N TYR A 190 4.67 -1.18 3.00
CA TYR A 190 5.73 -2.03 3.56
C TYR A 190 6.01 -3.28 2.69
N SER A 191 5.05 -3.68 1.84
CA SER A 191 5.15 -4.81 0.89
C SER A 191 5.62 -6.11 1.55
N ILE A 192 5.05 -6.43 2.71
CA ILE A 192 5.48 -7.51 3.59
C ILE A 192 5.13 -8.88 2.97
N GLU A 193 3.90 -9.04 2.48
CA GLU A 193 3.46 -10.27 1.81
C GLU A 193 4.15 -10.44 0.46
N LEU A 194 4.26 -9.37 -0.33
CA LEU A 194 4.93 -9.43 -1.62
C LEU A 194 6.41 -9.83 -1.49
N ILE A 195 7.15 -9.23 -0.55
CA ILE A 195 8.56 -9.59 -0.31
C ILE A 195 8.68 -11.04 0.14
N TYR A 196 7.76 -11.55 0.96
CA TYR A 196 7.75 -12.96 1.32
C TYR A 196 7.54 -13.87 0.11
N LYS A 197 6.59 -13.53 -0.78
CA LYS A 197 6.30 -14.30 -2.00
C LYS A 197 7.49 -14.30 -2.96
N ILE A 198 8.10 -13.14 -3.21
CA ILE A 198 9.32 -13.04 -4.05
C ILE A 198 10.46 -13.85 -3.41
N SER A 199 10.66 -13.73 -2.10
CA SER A 199 11.73 -14.46 -1.40
C SER A 199 11.52 -15.97 -1.45
N SER A 200 10.27 -16.41 -1.36
CA SER A 200 9.92 -17.82 -1.48
C SER A 200 10.16 -18.33 -2.90
N TYR A 201 9.70 -17.59 -3.92
CA TYR A 201 9.93 -17.92 -5.32
C TYR A 201 11.42 -18.10 -5.62
N ILE A 202 12.28 -17.12 -5.30
CA ILE A 202 13.74 -17.21 -5.49
C ILE A 202 14.33 -18.45 -4.81
N CYS A 203 13.86 -18.74 -3.59
CA CYS A 203 14.37 -19.89 -2.86
C CYS A 203 13.99 -21.21 -3.50
N GLU A 204 12.74 -21.35 -3.95
CA GLU A 204 12.15 -22.55 -4.52
C GLU A 204 12.66 -22.84 -5.94
N THR A 205 12.97 -21.81 -6.72
CA THR A 205 13.56 -21.93 -8.06
C THR A 205 15.08 -21.94 -8.06
N ASN A 206 15.72 -21.93 -6.88
CA ASN A 206 17.18 -21.88 -6.71
C ASN A 206 17.88 -20.68 -7.38
N LEU A 207 17.15 -19.60 -7.60
CA LEU A 207 17.68 -18.34 -8.09
C LEU A 207 18.38 -17.55 -6.97
N SER A 208 18.97 -16.42 -7.38
CA SER A 208 19.56 -15.39 -6.57
C SER A 208 18.79 -14.06 -6.71
N VAL A 209 19.14 -13.04 -5.91
CA VAL A 209 18.50 -11.72 -6.03
C VAL A 209 19.02 -10.97 -7.24
N GLU A 210 20.25 -11.30 -7.66
CA GLU A 210 20.92 -10.77 -8.83
C GLU A 210 20.23 -11.20 -10.14
N ASP A 211 19.46 -12.29 -10.13
CA ASP A 211 18.65 -12.74 -11.26
C ASP A 211 17.35 -11.94 -11.44
N ILE A 212 17.00 -11.08 -10.47
CA ILE A 212 15.85 -10.19 -10.60
C ILE A 212 16.22 -9.00 -11.48
N ASN A 213 15.41 -8.76 -12.50
CA ASN A 213 15.41 -7.49 -13.21
C ASN A 213 14.85 -6.38 -12.29
N PHE A 214 15.74 -5.57 -11.73
CA PHE A 214 15.37 -4.51 -10.78
C PHE A 214 14.51 -3.40 -11.39
N GLU A 215 14.67 -3.11 -12.68
CA GLU A 215 13.83 -2.13 -13.36
C GLU A 215 12.38 -2.61 -13.40
N LEU A 216 12.18 -3.89 -13.71
CA LEU A 216 10.86 -4.52 -13.74
C LEU A 216 10.29 -4.76 -12.34
N LEU A 217 11.15 -5.07 -11.37
CA LEU A 217 10.77 -5.16 -9.95
C LEU A 217 10.05 -3.89 -9.52
N SER A 218 10.48 -2.72 -9.99
CA SER A 218 9.87 -1.46 -9.60
C SER A 218 8.39 -1.33 -10.02
N LEU A 219 7.94 -2.05 -11.05
CA LEU A 219 6.54 -2.04 -11.47
C LEU A 219 5.61 -2.81 -10.52
N LEU A 220 6.17 -3.64 -9.63
CA LEU A 220 5.38 -4.41 -8.67
C LEU A 220 5.11 -3.65 -7.37
N PHE A 221 5.88 -2.61 -7.09
CA PHE A 221 5.81 -1.89 -5.82
C PHE A 221 5.20 -0.50 -6.01
N SER A 222 4.51 -0.02 -4.97
CA SER A 222 4.16 1.40 -4.90
C SER A 222 5.34 2.14 -4.32
N PHE A 223 6.09 2.85 -5.16
CA PHE A 223 7.08 3.80 -4.67
C PHE A 223 6.36 5.09 -4.39
N ASN A 224 6.34 5.51 -3.12
CA ASN A 224 5.79 6.79 -2.68
C ASN A 224 6.33 8.04 -3.42
N SER A 225 7.20 7.89 -4.43
CA SER A 225 7.83 8.93 -5.21
C SER A 225 7.56 8.82 -6.71
N GLN A 226 6.30 8.85 -7.15
CA GLN A 226 5.88 9.35 -8.48
C GLN A 226 4.34 9.35 -8.60
N ASN A 227 3.80 10.36 -9.30
CA ASN A 227 2.40 10.58 -9.69
C ASN A 227 1.39 9.48 -9.24
N PHE A 228 0.66 9.83 -8.18
CA PHE A 228 -0.10 9.04 -7.19
C PHE A 228 -1.22 8.08 -7.66
N SER A 229 -1.19 7.61 -8.90
CA SER A 229 -2.32 6.90 -9.51
C SER A 229 -1.94 5.84 -10.54
N CYS A 230 -0.74 5.92 -11.11
CA CYS A 230 -0.17 4.87 -11.95
C CYS A 230 0.63 3.84 -11.12
N GLU A 231 0.69 3.99 -9.80
CA GLU A 231 1.29 2.98 -8.93
C GLU A 231 0.52 1.66 -9.02
N ASN A 232 1.26 0.55 -9.03
CA ASN A 232 0.67 -0.78 -8.98
C ASN A 232 0.07 -1.05 -7.62
N ARG A 233 -1.18 -0.65 -7.43
CA ARG A 233 -1.94 -0.87 -6.20
C ARG A 233 -2.82 -2.11 -6.21
N PHE A 234 -2.68 -2.97 -7.23
CA PHE A 234 -3.36 -4.25 -7.32
C PHE A 234 -2.77 -5.27 -6.33
N LEU A 235 -2.83 -4.98 -5.03
CA LEU A 235 -2.14 -5.75 -3.99
C LEU A 235 -2.51 -7.24 -4.03
N ALA A 236 -3.78 -7.53 -4.30
CA ALA A 236 -4.29 -8.88 -4.44
C ALA A 236 -3.76 -9.65 -5.67
N HIS A 237 -3.00 -9.01 -6.57
CA HIS A 237 -2.57 -9.58 -7.85
C HIS A 237 -1.10 -9.32 -8.19
N ARG A 238 -0.38 -8.46 -7.45
CA ARG A 238 1.05 -8.16 -7.68
C ARG A 238 1.90 -9.43 -7.80
N TYR A 239 1.58 -10.48 -7.03
CA TYR A 239 2.33 -11.73 -7.04
C TYR A 239 2.24 -12.50 -8.37
N LEU A 240 1.22 -12.26 -9.20
CA LEU A 240 1.08 -12.92 -10.50
C LEU A 240 2.25 -12.58 -11.43
N TYR A 241 2.93 -11.46 -11.19
CA TYR A 241 4.02 -10.95 -12.01
C TYR A 241 5.41 -11.30 -11.47
N ILE A 242 5.53 -12.11 -10.41
CA ILE A 242 6.84 -12.49 -9.84
C ILE A 242 7.72 -13.21 -10.87
N ASN A 243 7.15 -14.04 -11.73
CA ASN A 243 7.95 -14.71 -12.76
C ASN A 243 8.47 -13.72 -13.81
N GLU A 244 7.72 -12.65 -14.12
CA GLU A 244 8.09 -11.68 -15.16
C GLU A 244 9.27 -10.79 -14.77
N ILE A 245 9.55 -10.65 -13.47
CA ILE A 245 10.70 -9.89 -12.99
C ILE A 245 11.99 -10.73 -12.99
N VAL A 246 11.92 -12.02 -13.29
CA VAL A 246 13.09 -12.90 -13.44
C VAL A 246 13.24 -13.33 -14.89
N GLU A 247 12.19 -13.90 -15.47
CA GLU A 247 12.18 -14.48 -16.81
C GLU A 247 11.00 -13.90 -17.61
N PRO A 248 11.06 -12.63 -18.03
CA PRO A 248 9.97 -12.01 -18.76
C PRO A 248 9.76 -12.67 -20.13
N VAL A 249 8.49 -12.93 -20.47
CA VAL A 249 8.13 -13.27 -21.84
C VAL A 249 8.15 -12.00 -22.69
N ILE A 250 9.12 -11.90 -23.59
CA ILE A 250 9.35 -10.72 -24.44
C ILE A 250 8.74 -10.87 -25.83
N ASN A 251 8.30 -9.76 -26.41
CA ASN A 251 7.90 -9.68 -27.81
C ASN A 251 9.13 -9.53 -28.74
N GLU A 252 8.89 -9.42 -30.05
CA GLU A 252 9.94 -9.22 -31.07
C GLU A 252 10.80 -7.95 -30.85
N GLN A 253 10.29 -6.99 -30.07
CA GLN A 253 10.98 -5.75 -29.73
C GLN A 253 11.76 -5.86 -28.40
N GLY A 254 11.78 -7.03 -27.77
CA GLY A 254 12.45 -7.25 -26.47
C GLY A 254 11.67 -6.73 -25.26
N ILE A 255 10.38 -6.39 -25.42
CA ILE A 255 9.55 -5.82 -24.35
C ILE A 255 8.74 -6.94 -23.69
N SER A 256 8.75 -7.00 -22.35
CA SER A 256 7.88 -7.92 -21.59
C SER A 256 6.41 -7.66 -21.90
N ILE A 257 5.72 -8.68 -22.42
CA ILE A 257 4.32 -8.58 -22.84
C ILE A 257 3.42 -8.30 -21.63
N GLU A 258 3.57 -9.08 -20.56
CA GLU A 258 2.73 -8.96 -19.36
C GLU A 258 2.98 -7.66 -18.60
N LEU A 259 4.23 -7.19 -18.53
CA LEU A 259 4.52 -5.93 -17.87
C LEU A 259 4.07 -4.73 -18.71
N ASN A 260 4.14 -4.82 -20.04
CA ASN A 260 3.56 -3.79 -20.90
C ASN A 260 2.03 -3.75 -20.74
N ARG A 261 1.35 -4.91 -20.64
CA ARG A 261 -0.08 -4.96 -20.28
C ARG A 261 -0.35 -4.29 -18.95
N LEU A 262 0.43 -4.62 -17.92
CA LEU A 262 0.31 -4.02 -16.59
C LEU A 262 0.46 -2.50 -16.64
N ILE A 263 1.47 -1.96 -17.32
CA ILE A 263 1.67 -0.51 -17.47
C ILE A 263 0.44 0.16 -18.09
N ASN A 264 -0.11 -0.42 -19.16
CA ASN A 264 -1.33 0.10 -19.78
C ASN A 264 -2.54 0.03 -18.82
N ILE A 265 -2.70 -1.07 -18.08
CA ILE A 265 -3.75 -1.19 -17.05
C ILE A 265 -3.60 -0.10 -15.97
N LEU A 266 -2.39 0.18 -15.51
CA LEU A 266 -2.12 1.21 -14.51
C LEU A 266 -2.44 2.62 -15.04
N TYR A 267 -2.13 2.87 -16.30
CA TYR A 267 -2.50 4.11 -16.98
C TYR A 267 -4.02 4.25 -17.14
N ILE A 268 -4.72 3.19 -17.55
CA ILE A 268 -6.19 3.19 -17.65
C ILE A 268 -6.80 3.43 -16.27
N LYS A 269 -6.30 2.74 -15.23
CA LYS A 269 -6.77 2.90 -13.85
C LYS A 269 -6.65 4.36 -13.39
N TYR A 270 -5.53 5.00 -13.72
CA TYR A 270 -5.32 6.41 -13.42
C TYR A 270 -6.42 7.30 -14.01
N LEU A 271 -6.71 7.13 -15.30
CA LEU A 271 -7.77 7.89 -15.97
C LEU A 271 -9.13 7.62 -15.33
N THR A 272 -9.43 6.35 -15.10
CA THR A 272 -10.69 5.89 -14.53
C THR A 272 -10.94 6.45 -13.12
N ILE A 273 -9.94 6.42 -12.23
CA ILE A 273 -10.07 6.93 -10.84
C ILE A 273 -10.18 8.47 -10.82
N LYS A 274 -9.78 9.17 -11.88
CA LYS A 274 -9.95 10.63 -12.00
C LYS A 274 -11.23 11.04 -12.72
N ASN A 275 -11.91 10.12 -13.39
CA ASN A 275 -13.14 10.43 -14.12
C ASN A 275 -14.32 10.63 -13.15
N SER A 276 -14.83 11.86 -13.10
CA SER A 276 -15.99 12.23 -12.25
C SER A 276 -17.25 11.43 -12.56
N ASN A 277 -17.50 11.08 -13.82
CA ASN A 277 -18.67 10.28 -14.21
C ASN A 277 -18.59 8.86 -13.66
N ILE A 278 -17.39 8.28 -13.66
CA ILE A 278 -17.15 6.94 -13.09
C ILE A 278 -17.26 6.99 -11.57
N ILE A 279 -16.66 8.00 -10.92
CA ILE A 279 -16.80 8.21 -9.48
C ILE A 279 -18.28 8.34 -9.12
N SER A 280 -19.02 9.27 -9.74
CA SER A 280 -20.45 9.48 -9.49
C SER A 280 -21.25 8.19 -9.71
N PHE A 281 -21.01 7.49 -10.83
CA PHE A 281 -21.70 6.23 -11.10
C PHE A 281 -21.49 5.19 -9.99
N VAL A 282 -20.28 5.05 -9.46
CA VAL A 282 -19.98 4.15 -8.34
C VAL A 282 -20.66 4.61 -7.07
N LEU A 283 -20.61 5.91 -6.75
CA LEU A 283 -21.18 6.46 -5.52
C LEU A 283 -22.71 6.51 -5.49
N GLU A 284 -23.37 6.50 -6.65
CA GLU A 284 -24.82 6.36 -6.80
C GLU A 284 -25.33 4.94 -6.50
N GLN A 285 -24.44 3.94 -6.46
CA GLN A 285 -24.83 2.57 -6.16
C GLN A 285 -25.10 2.38 -4.66
N ASP A 286 -25.91 1.37 -4.34
CA ASP A 286 -26.17 1.01 -2.95
C ASP A 286 -24.88 0.64 -2.21
N LYS A 287 -24.61 1.33 -1.08
CA LYS A 287 -23.40 1.15 -0.27
C LYS A 287 -23.29 -0.28 0.25
N ILE A 288 -24.39 -0.90 0.68
CA ILE A 288 -24.37 -2.25 1.27
C ILE A 288 -24.00 -3.28 0.21
N MET A 289 -24.58 -3.16 -0.99
CA MET A 289 -24.22 -3.97 -2.15
C MET A 289 -22.74 -3.82 -2.52
N LEU A 290 -22.22 -2.59 -2.57
CA LEU A 290 -20.82 -2.35 -2.87
C LEU A 290 -19.88 -3.01 -1.84
N LEU A 291 -20.17 -2.86 -0.55
CA LEU A 291 -19.37 -3.47 0.51
C LEU A 291 -19.40 -5.00 0.43
N LYS A 292 -20.59 -5.58 0.23
CA LYS A 292 -20.73 -7.03 0.03
C LYS A 292 -19.90 -7.50 -1.16
N MET A 293 -20.01 -6.79 -2.29
CA MET A 293 -19.24 -7.11 -3.49
C MET A 293 -17.74 -7.04 -3.26
N MET A 294 -17.23 -6.06 -2.50
CA MET A 294 -15.80 -5.98 -2.15
C MET A 294 -15.35 -7.16 -1.29
N VAL A 295 -16.13 -7.53 -0.27
CA VAL A 295 -15.80 -8.66 0.61
C VAL A 295 -15.81 -9.98 -0.16
N GLU A 296 -16.74 -10.17 -1.09
CA GLU A 296 -16.91 -11.43 -1.83
C GLU A 296 -15.98 -11.54 -3.05
N ASN A 297 -15.70 -10.43 -3.74
CA ASN A 297 -15.03 -10.47 -5.04
C ASN A 297 -13.62 -9.87 -5.04
N TYR A 298 -13.20 -9.10 -4.03
CA TYR A 298 -11.84 -8.56 -3.96
C TYR A 298 -11.00 -9.38 -2.98
N PRO A 299 -10.13 -10.30 -3.46
CA PRO A 299 -9.51 -11.33 -2.64
C PRO A 299 -8.29 -10.80 -1.86
N LEU A 300 -8.40 -9.62 -1.25
CA LEU A 300 -7.27 -8.92 -0.64
C LEU A 300 -6.64 -9.71 0.52
N PHE A 301 -7.45 -10.38 1.34
CA PHE A 301 -6.93 -11.23 2.43
C PHE A 301 -6.46 -12.62 1.97
N SER A 302 -6.67 -12.99 0.70
CA SER A 302 -6.22 -14.29 0.18
C SER A 302 -4.70 -14.38 0.07
N ILE A 303 -4.01 -13.24 -0.04
CA ILE A 303 -2.55 -13.20 -0.17
C ILE A 303 -1.82 -13.40 1.15
N VAL A 304 -2.54 -13.36 2.29
CA VAL A 304 -1.97 -13.57 3.62
C VAL A 304 -1.79 -15.06 3.85
N GLU A 305 -0.53 -15.50 3.79
CA GLU A 305 -0.16 -16.90 3.99
C GLU A 305 0.55 -17.09 5.32
N ILE A 306 0.55 -18.32 5.85
CA ILE A 306 1.42 -18.70 6.97
C ILE A 306 2.86 -18.73 6.46
N LYS A 307 3.77 -18.01 7.13
CA LYS A 307 5.10 -17.72 6.61
C LYS A 307 6.09 -18.67 7.25
N ASP A 308 6.66 -19.55 6.44
CA ASP A 308 7.84 -20.30 6.82
C ASP A 308 9.11 -19.54 6.39
N TRP A 309 9.86 -19.03 7.37
CA TRP A 309 11.08 -18.23 7.17
C TRP A 309 12.35 -19.05 7.45
N ASN A 310 12.93 -19.63 6.41
CA ASN A 310 14.28 -20.19 6.47
C ASN A 310 15.36 -19.10 6.29
N ASN A 311 16.63 -19.45 6.56
CA ASN A 311 17.73 -18.48 6.50
C ASN A 311 17.97 -17.91 5.08
N LYS A 312 17.69 -18.67 4.02
CA LYS A 312 17.81 -18.23 2.63
C LYS A 312 16.74 -17.16 2.32
N LYS A 313 15.47 -17.45 2.63
CA LYS A 313 14.34 -16.50 2.48
C LYS A 313 14.58 -15.20 3.24
N ILE A 314 15.11 -15.28 4.47
CA ILE A 314 15.44 -14.08 5.26
C ILE A 314 16.54 -13.24 4.58
N ARG A 315 17.60 -13.88 4.08
CA ARG A 315 18.68 -13.18 3.38
C ARG A 315 18.17 -12.46 2.14
N THR A 316 17.37 -13.15 1.33
CA THR A 316 16.71 -12.60 0.13
C THR A 316 15.82 -11.42 0.49
N ALA A 317 14.95 -11.56 1.50
CA ALA A 317 14.08 -10.47 1.94
C ALA A 317 14.87 -9.24 2.38
N ARG A 318 15.99 -9.41 3.10
CA ARG A 318 16.87 -8.30 3.48
C ARG A 318 17.46 -7.57 2.29
N GLN A 319 17.92 -8.30 1.27
CA GLN A 319 18.43 -7.70 0.03
C GLN A 319 17.33 -6.93 -0.70
N LEU A 320 16.11 -7.47 -0.78
CA LEU A 320 14.96 -6.78 -1.37
C LEU A 320 14.62 -5.49 -0.60
N TYR A 321 14.54 -5.53 0.74
CA TYR A 321 14.35 -4.33 1.55
C TYR A 321 15.47 -3.30 1.33
N GLU A 322 16.71 -3.75 1.19
CA GLU A 322 17.85 -2.86 0.96
C GLU A 322 17.73 -2.08 -0.36
N ILE A 323 17.23 -2.73 -1.40
CA ILE A 323 17.06 -2.17 -2.75
C ILE A 323 15.83 -1.26 -2.82
N LEU A 324 14.72 -1.67 -2.22
CA LEU A 324 13.43 -0.98 -2.33
C LEU A 324 13.35 0.27 -1.44
N TYR A 325 14.03 0.28 -0.29
CA TYR A 325 13.93 1.37 0.67
C TYR A 325 15.19 2.25 0.65
N LYS A 326 14.97 3.56 0.67
CA LYS A 326 16.04 4.56 0.67
C LYS A 326 16.74 4.63 2.03
N ASN A 327 18.05 4.86 2.00
CA ASN A 327 18.81 5.26 3.18
C ASN A 327 18.46 6.70 3.54
N ILE A 328 17.57 6.86 4.51
CA ILE A 328 17.19 8.16 5.08
C ILE A 328 17.74 8.22 6.50
N GLU A 329 18.41 9.32 6.85
CA GLU A 329 18.87 9.54 8.22
C GLU A 329 17.68 9.49 9.19
N ASN A 330 17.86 8.85 10.34
CA ASN A 330 16.80 8.81 11.34
C ASN A 330 16.55 10.22 11.91
N PRO A 331 15.28 10.62 12.11
CA PRO A 331 14.98 11.94 12.63
C PRO A 331 15.50 12.11 14.05
N LYS A 332 16.22 13.21 14.30
CA LYS A 332 16.71 13.60 15.63
C LYS A 332 15.59 14.20 16.47
N ILE A 333 14.57 13.39 16.78
CA ILE A 333 13.47 13.79 17.67
C ILE A 333 13.99 13.70 19.11
N ARG A 334 14.22 14.87 19.73
CA ARG A 334 14.65 14.94 21.14
C ARG A 334 13.54 14.38 22.04
N THR A 335 13.94 13.51 22.96
CA THR A 335 13.08 12.88 23.98
C THR A 335 12.51 13.86 24.96
#